data_AF-A0A8S0ZEQ6-F1
#
_entry.id   AF-A0A8S0ZEQ6-F1
#
_cell.length_a   1.000
_cell.length_b   1.000
_cell.length_c   1.000
_cell.angle_alpha   90.00
_cell.angle_beta   90.00
_cell.angle_gamma   90.00
#
_symmetry.space_group_name_H-M   'P 1'
#
loop_
_entity.id
_entity.type
_entity.pdbx_description
1 polymer ?
#
loop_
_entity_poly.entity_id
_entity_poly.type
_entity_poly.pdbx_seq_one_letter_code
_entity_poly.pdbx_strand_id
1 'polypeptide(L)' 'MNTDDKKKKQKPYSEFEKQLLMQLVMTKMDIVENRKTDGTSQKKKTEAWEDIACHYNNSPNVSQRANAAQLKKM' A
#
# COMPACT_ATOMS: atom_id res chain seq x y z
N MET A 1 5.85 -28.65 21.67
CA MET A 1 5.96 -27.31 21.05
C MET A 1 5.13 -27.31 19.79
N ASN A 2 3.96 -26.64 19.79
CA ASN A 2 3.17 -26.42 18.58
C ASN A 2 2.94 -24.92 18.48
N THR A 3 3.78 -24.24 17.70
CA THR A 3 3.53 -22.87 17.26
C THR A 3 2.63 -22.92 16.04
N ASP A 4 1.33 -23.13 16.28
CA ASP A 4 0.27 -22.79 15.33
C ASP A 4 0.20 -21.26 15.24
N ASP A 5 1.12 -20.68 14.49
CA ASP A 5 1.05 -19.29 14.05
C ASP A 5 -0.17 -19.16 13.13
N LYS A 6 -1.30 -18.80 13.74
CA LYS A 6 -2.54 -18.36 13.08
C LYS A 6 -2.17 -17.31 12.03
N LYS A 7 -1.95 -17.73 10.79
CA LYS A 7 -2.05 -16.89 9.60
C LYS A 7 -3.46 -16.32 9.61
N LYS A 8 -3.64 -15.17 10.26
CA LYS A 8 -4.87 -14.39 10.19
C LYS A 8 -5.08 -14.14 8.71
N LYS A 9 -6.01 -14.89 8.09
CA LYS A 9 -6.44 -14.63 6.71
C LYS A 9 -6.81 -13.16 6.67
N GLN A 10 -6.02 -12.35 5.96
CA GLN A 10 -6.35 -10.95 5.77
C GLN A 10 -7.73 -10.93 5.15
N LYS A 11 -8.64 -10.12 5.72
CA LYS A 11 -9.97 -9.98 5.14
C LYS A 11 -9.78 -9.48 3.71
N PRO A 12 -10.63 -9.91 2.76
CA PRO A 12 -10.59 -9.30 1.43
C PRO A 12 -10.76 -7.79 1.59
N TYR A 13 -9.94 -7.01 0.90
CA TYR A 13 -10.09 -5.56 0.85
C TYR A 13 -11.42 -5.23 0.19
N SER A 14 -12.16 -4.32 0.81
CA SER A 14 -13.45 -3.83 0.33
C SER A 14 -13.27 -3.09 -0.98
N GLU A 15 -14.35 -2.95 -1.77
CA GLU A 15 -14.30 -2.17 -3.02
C GLU A 15 -13.87 -0.72 -2.75
N PHE A 16 -14.34 -0.13 -1.66
CA PHE A 16 -13.88 1.19 -1.21
C PHE A 16 -12.37 1.25 -0.99
N GLU A 17 -11.80 0.24 -0.33
CA GLU A 17 -10.37 0.16 -0.04
C GLU A 17 -9.56 0.10 -1.34
N LYS A 18 -10.02 -0.68 -2.32
CA LYS A 18 -9.39 -0.75 -3.65
C LYS A 18 -9.49 0.58 -4.41
N GLN A 19 -10.66 1.24 -4.36
CA GLN A 19 -10.84 2.54 -5.02
C GLN A 19 -9.97 3.62 -4.37
N LEU A 20 -9.92 3.67 -3.05
CA LEU A 20 -9.06 4.57 -2.30
C LEU A 20 -7.59 4.36 -2.67
N LEU A 21 -7.14 3.09 -2.66
CA LEU A 21 -5.77 2.75 -3.08
C LEU A 21 -5.51 3.24 -4.50
N MET A 22 -6.42 2.99 -5.44
CA MET A 22 -6.30 3.44 -6.83
C MET A 22 -6.18 4.96 -6.92
N GLN A 23 -7.00 5.73 -6.20
CA GLN A 23 -6.92 7.19 -6.18
C GLN A 23 -5.59 7.70 -5.61
N LEU A 24 -5.11 7.10 -4.53
CA LEU A 24 -3.82 7.46 -3.91
C LEU A 24 -2.64 7.14 -4.85
N VAL A 25 -2.68 5.99 -5.51
CA VAL A 25 -1.69 5.57 -6.52
C VAL A 25 -1.73 6.51 -7.72
N MET A 26 -2.92 6.84 -8.24
CA MET A 26 -3.09 7.78 -9.36
C MET A 26 -2.47 9.15 -9.04
N THR A 27 -2.65 9.64 -7.81
CA THR A 27 -2.07 10.93 -7.37
C THR A 27 -0.54 10.92 -7.40
N LYS A 28 0.10 9.76 -7.19
CA LYS A 28 1.57 9.61 -7.23
C LYS A 28 2.06 8.78 -8.40
N MET A 29 1.22 8.58 -9.43
CA MET A 29 1.47 7.65 -10.55
C MET A 29 2.79 7.97 -11.24
N ASP A 30 3.06 9.26 -11.48
CA ASP A 30 4.32 9.75 -12.06
C ASP A 30 5.56 9.24 -11.32
N ILE A 31 5.47 9.12 -9.99
CA ILE A 31 6.58 8.67 -9.13
C ILE A 31 6.64 7.14 -9.08
N VAL A 32 5.51 6.46 -8.86
CA VAL A 32 5.48 5.00 -8.70
C VAL A 32 5.70 4.24 -10.01
N GLU A 33 5.20 4.75 -11.13
CA GLU A 33 5.38 4.19 -12.48
C GLU A 33 6.65 4.67 -13.19
N ASN A 34 7.37 5.62 -12.59
CA ASN A 34 8.64 6.11 -13.14
C ASN A 34 9.55 4.93 -13.50
N ARG A 35 9.92 4.73 -14.76
CA ARG A 35 10.80 3.59 -15.15
C ARG A 35 12.25 3.75 -14.68
N LYS A 36 12.64 4.93 -14.19
CA LYS A 36 13.99 5.17 -13.70
C LYS A 36 14.31 4.30 -12.49
N THR A 37 15.50 3.71 -12.53
CA THR A 37 16.02 2.79 -11.51
C THR A 37 17.13 3.41 -10.66
N ASP A 38 17.48 4.69 -10.89
CA ASP A 38 18.47 5.41 -10.10
C ASP A 38 18.13 5.35 -8.60
N GLY A 39 19.15 5.32 -7.74
CA GLY A 39 18.94 5.19 -6.29
C GLY A 39 17.99 6.25 -5.70
N THR A 40 18.05 7.48 -6.21
CA THR A 40 17.11 8.56 -5.85
C THR A 40 15.67 8.25 -6.30
N SER A 41 15.49 7.70 -7.50
CA SER A 41 14.18 7.32 -8.03
C SER A 41 13.57 6.15 -7.24
N GLN A 42 14.38 5.17 -6.83
CA GLN A 42 13.94 4.10 -5.94
C GLN A 42 13.51 4.62 -4.58
N LYS A 43 14.30 5.53 -3.98
CA LYS A 43 13.95 6.14 -2.70
C LYS A 43 12.61 6.89 -2.77
N LYS A 44 12.43 7.71 -3.81
CA LYS A 44 11.16 8.44 -4.06
C LYS A 44 9.96 7.51 -4.22
N LYS A 45 10.12 6.37 -4.90
CA LYS A 45 9.07 5.35 -5.02
C LYS A 45 8.71 4.76 -3.67
N THR A 46 9.72 4.41 -2.87
CA THR A 46 9.49 3.88 -1.52
C THR A 46 8.75 4.91 -0.67
N GLU A 47 9.23 6.16 -0.63
CA GLU A 47 8.58 7.27 0.07
C GLU A 47 7.14 7.50 -0.41
N ALA A 48 6.89 7.44 -1.73
CA ALA A 48 5.56 7.56 -2.29
C ALA A 48 4.62 6.44 -1.83
N TRP A 49 5.08 5.20 -1.78
CA TRP A 49 4.30 4.06 -1.28
C TRP A 49 4.06 4.12 0.23
N GLU A 50 5.04 4.59 1.01
CA GLU A 50 4.87 4.82 2.45
C GLU A 50 3.84 5.91 2.73
N ASP A 51 3.87 6.98 1.93
CA ASP A 51 2.88 8.05 2.01
C ASP A 51 1.48 7.54 1.61
N ILE A 52 1.36 6.79 0.52
CA ILE A 52 0.10 6.11 0.15
C ILE A 52 -0.40 5.23 1.30
N ALA A 53 0.48 4.46 1.94
CA ALA A 53 0.11 3.64 3.09
C ALA A 53 -0.34 4.47 4.29
N CYS A 54 0.31 5.59 4.56
CA CYS A 54 -0.09 6.52 5.60
C CYS A 54 -1.50 7.08 5.34
N HIS A 55 -1.76 7.59 4.13
CA HIS A 55 -3.06 8.12 3.72
C HIS A 55 -4.16 7.07 3.75
N TYR A 56 -3.87 5.87 3.25
CA TYR A 56 -4.77 4.73 3.30
C TYR A 56 -5.13 4.40 4.76
N ASN A 57 -4.14 4.23 5.64
CA ASN A 57 -4.35 3.88 7.04
C ASN A 57 -4.99 4.98 7.90
N ASN A 58 -4.99 6.23 7.43
CA ASN A 58 -5.68 7.37 8.05
C ASN A 58 -7.12 7.51 7.57
N SER A 59 -7.54 6.77 6.55
CA SER A 59 -8.90 6.86 6.03
C SER A 59 -9.90 6.13 6.95
N PRO A 60 -11.02 6.77 7.33
CA PRO A 60 -11.95 6.23 8.34
C PRO A 60 -12.69 4.96 7.88
N ASN A 61 -12.77 4.75 6.57
CA ASN A 61 -13.46 3.61 5.96
C ASN A 61 -12.54 2.40 5.73
N VAL A 62 -11.26 2.48 6.11
CA VAL A 62 -10.32 1.36 5.99
C VAL A 62 -10.51 0.40 7.15
N SER A 63 -10.83 -0.85 6.82
CA SER A 63 -11.16 -1.88 7.81
C SER A 63 -9.91 -2.55 8.37
N GLN A 64 -8.82 -2.54 7.59
CA GLN A 64 -7.53 -3.12 8.00
C GLN A 64 -6.37 -2.24 7.55
N ARG A 65 -5.42 -2.01 8.46
CA ARG A 65 -4.20 -1.30 8.11
C ARG A 65 -3.30 -2.16 7.22
N ALA A 66 -2.76 -1.55 6.18
CA ALA A 66 -1.83 -2.19 5.25
C ALA A 66 -0.55 -1.36 5.13
N ASN A 67 0.59 -2.02 5.03
CA ASN A 67 1.86 -1.37 4.78
C ASN A 67 2.12 -1.18 3.28
N ALA A 68 3.10 -0.36 2.93
CA ALA A 68 3.51 -0.07 1.55
C ALA A 68 3.72 -1.35 0.70
N ALA A 69 4.31 -2.40 1.28
CA ALA A 69 4.57 -3.65 0.57
C ALA A 69 3.30 -4.47 0.30
N GLN A 70 2.28 -4.38 1.17
CA GLN A 70 0.96 -4.99 0.96
C GLN A 70 0.17 -4.23 -0.10
N LEU A 71 0.16 -2.90 -0.04
CA LEU A 71 -0.53 -2.05 -1.00
C LEU A 71 0.03 -2.20 -2.41
N LYS A 72 1.35 -2.40 -2.54
CA LYS A 72 2.00 -2.67 -3.82
C LYS A 72 1.64 -4.04 -4.43
N LYS A 73 1.16 -4.99 -3.61
CA LYS A 73 0.80 -6.36 -4.02
C LYS A 73 -0.70 -6.58 -4.21
N MET A 74 -1.52 -5.57 -3.91
CA MET A 74 -2.96 -5.58 -4.16
C MET A 74 -3.26 -5.42 -5.65
#